data_AF-A0A2H0G2T5-F1
#
_entry.id   AF-A0A2H0G2T5-F1
#
_cell.length_a   1.000
_cell.length_b   1.000
_cell.length_c   1.000
_cell.angle_alpha   90.00
_cell.angle_beta   90.00
_cell.angle_gamma   90.00
#
_symmetry.space_group_name_H-M   'P 1'
#
loop_
_entity.id
_entity.type
_entity.pdbx_description
1 polymer ?
#
loop_
_entity_poly.entity_id
_entity_poly.type
_entity_poly.pdbx_seq_one_letter_code
_entity_poly.pdbx_strand_id
1 'polypeptide(L)' 'MTERELKLLLDAHAIKQVQVHYAVMSQGYMIVADGKPLETGKKDMREFKTLDAAARLLFKVGVADFSVRLRTTG' A
#
# COMPACT_ATOMS: atom_id res chain seq x y z
N MET A 1 -1.42 -7.91 4.93
CA MET A 1 -2.00 -8.60 3.75
C MET A 1 -0.93 -8.75 2.68
N THR A 2 -0.86 -9.87 1.99
CA THR A 2 0.13 -10.10 0.92
C THR A 2 -0.32 -9.49 -0.42
N GLU A 3 0.60 -9.34 -1.37
CA GLU A 3 0.28 -8.89 -2.74
C GLU A 3 -0.76 -9.78 -3.44
N ARG A 4 -0.67 -11.10 -3.24
CA ARG A 4 -1.60 -12.06 -3.85
C ARG A 4 -3.01 -11.85 -3.30
N GLU A 5 -3.15 -11.69 -1.99
CA GLU A 5 -4.44 -11.42 -1.35
C GLU A 5 -5.00 -10.08 -1.80
N LEU A 6 -4.16 -9.03 -1.88
CA LEU A 6 -4.57 -7.73 -2.40
C LEU A 6 -5.13 -7.85 -3.82
N LYS A 7 -4.42 -8.54 -4.73
CA LYS A 7 -4.89 -8.75 -6.10
C LYS A 7 -6.24 -9.48 -6.14
N LEU A 8 -6.40 -10.56 -5.36
CA LEU A 8 -7.66 -11.30 -5.28
C LEU A 8 -8.82 -10.42 -4.79
N LEU A 9 -8.58 -9.58 -3.79
CA LEU A 9 -9.60 -8.67 -3.26
C LEU A 9 -9.92 -7.53 -4.23
N LEU A 10 -8.94 -7.03 -4.98
CA LEU A 10 -9.15 -6.05 -6.04
C LEU A 10 -9.98 -6.63 -7.20
N ASP A 11 -9.63 -7.82 -7.68
CA ASP A 11 -10.36 -8.51 -8.75
C ASP A 11 -11.83 -8.80 -8.32
N ALA A 12 -12.04 -9.11 -7.03
CA ALA A 12 -13.37 -9.29 -6.44
C ALA A 12 -14.10 -7.98 -6.09
N HIS A 13 -13.52 -6.81 -6.37
CA HIS A 13 -14.07 -5.49 -6.02
C HIS A 13 -14.37 -5.34 -4.51
N ALA A 14 -13.61 -6.04 -3.67
CA ALA A 14 -13.78 -6.09 -2.23
C ALA A 14 -12.96 -5.02 -1.48
N ILE A 15 -11.98 -4.40 -2.14
CA ILE A 15 -11.22 -3.27 -1.59
C ILE A 15 -11.96 -1.97 -1.90
N LYS A 16 -12.26 -1.18 -0.86
CA LYS A 16 -12.94 0.11 -1.00
C LYS A 16 -11.98 1.27 -1.16
N GLN A 17 -10.84 1.21 -0.47
CA GLN A 17 -9.88 2.29 -0.43
C GLN A 17 -8.45 1.76 -0.41
N VAL A 18 -7.61 2.35 -1.27
CA VAL A 18 -6.16 2.18 -1.25
C VAL A 18 -5.50 3.50 -0.90
N GLN A 19 -4.56 3.45 0.03
CA GLN A 19 -3.79 4.60 0.48
C GLN A 19 -2.31 4.27 0.48
N VAL A 20 -1.47 5.26 0.21
CA VAL A 20 -0.04 5.21 0.50
C VAL A 20 0.22 6.09 1.71
N HIS A 21 0.73 5.50 2.78
CA HIS A 21 1.09 6.21 3.99
C HIS A 21 2.58 6.50 3.97
N TYR A 22 2.98 7.76 4.14
CA TYR A 22 4.37 8.12 4.40
C TYR A 22 4.63 8.15 5.90
N ALA A 23 5.58 7.34 6.36
CA ALA A 23 6.04 7.33 7.74
C ALA A 23 7.39 8.04 7.84
N VAL A 24 7.40 9.21 8.47
CA VAL A 24 8.59 10.06 8.61
C VAL A 24 9.71 9.34 9.36
N MET A 25 9.37 8.58 10.41
CA MET A 25 10.36 7.87 11.24
C MET A 25 11.06 6.70 10.53
N SER A 26 10.37 5.97 9.64
CA SER A 26 10.98 4.92 8.82
C SER A 26 11.50 5.42 7.48
N GLN A 27 11.32 6.71 7.18
CA GLN A 27 11.63 7.34 5.89
C GLN A 27 11.06 6.55 4.69
N GLY A 28 9.87 5.98 4.87
CA GLY A 28 9.31 4.99 3.96
C GLY A 28 7.85 5.26 3.61
N TYR A 29 7.45 4.74 2.45
CA TYR A 29 6.08 4.69 1.98
C TYR A 29 5.53 3.28 2.17
N MET A 30 4.26 3.17 2.55
CA MET A 30 3.61 1.89 2.80
C MET A 30 2.24 1.90 2.14
N ILE A 31 1.89 0.81 1.46
CA ILE A 31 0.56 0.64 0.88
C ILE A 31 -0.38 0.10 1.97
N VAL A 32 -1.54 0.72 2.10
CA VAL A 32 -2.59 0.35 3.05
C VAL A 32 -3.89 0.20 2.26
N ALA A 33 -4.48 -0.99 2.27
CA ALA A 33 -5.77 -1.26 1.65
C ALA A 33 -6.81 -1.55 2.74
N ASP A 34 -7.89 -0.77 2.78
CA ASP A 34 -8.94 -0.83 3.82
C ASP A 34 -8.38 -0.89 5.25
N GLY A 35 -7.37 -0.06 5.53
CA GLY A 35 -6.71 0.02 6.84
C GLY A 35 -5.71 -1.09 7.13
N LYS A 36 -5.54 -2.08 6.25
CA LYS A 36 -4.58 -3.18 6.42
C LYS A 36 -3.31 -2.93 5.59
N PRO A 37 -2.12 -2.96 6.20
CA PRO A 37 -0.87 -2.75 5.49
C PRO A 37 -0.56 -3.91 4.55
N LEU A 38 0.08 -3.59 3.43
CA LEU A 38 0.69 -4.57 2.55
C LEU A 38 1.94 -5.15 3.23
N GLU A 39 2.08 -6.47 3.13
CA GLU A 39 3.13 -7.26 3.75
C GLU A 39 3.91 -8.02 2.68
N THR A 40 5.15 -8.34 3.02
CA THR A 40 5.97 -9.29 2.27
C THR A 40 5.50 -10.72 2.49
N GLY A 41 6.02 -11.68 1.72
CA GLY A 41 5.76 -13.10 1.96
C GLY A 41 6.21 -13.60 3.34
N LYS A 42 7.05 -12.84 4.06
CA LYS A 42 7.49 -13.11 5.43
C LYS A 42 6.61 -12.48 6.51
N LYS A 43 5.50 -11.82 6.12
CA LYS A 43 4.60 -11.04 6.99
C LYS A 43 5.19 -9.77 7.61
N ASP A 44 6.39 -9.38 7.18
CA ASP A 44 6.92 -8.05 7.47
C ASP A 44 6.15 -6.99 6.68
N MET A 45 5.93 -5.82 7.28
CA MET A 45 5.34 -4.68 6.59
C MET A 45 6.19 -4.31 5.38
N ARG A 46 5.56 -4.16 4.22
CA ARG A 46 6.29 -3.82 3.00
C ARG A 46 6.47 -2.32 2.89
N GLU A 47 7.71 -1.90 2.97
CA GLU A 47 8.13 -0.51 2.82
C GLU A 47 8.70 -0.24 1.42
N PHE A 48 8.48 0.98 0.95
CA PHE A 48 9.00 1.50 -0.31
C PHE A 48 9.79 2.77 -0.03
N LYS A 49 10.97 2.90 -0.64
CA LYS A 49 11.82 4.08 -0.48
C LYS A 49 11.20 5.34 -1.10
N THR A 50 10.39 5.18 -2.15
CA THR A 50 9.78 6.30 -2.88
C THR A 50 8.31 6.04 -3.17
N LEU A 51 7.54 7.14 -3.31
CA LEU A 51 6.15 7.08 -3.73
C LEU A 51 6.01 6.39 -5.10
N ASP A 52 6.92 6.69 -6.03
CA ASP A 52 6.93 6.09 -7.38
C ASP A 52 7.05 4.56 -7.33
N ALA A 53 7.87 4.02 -6.42
CA ALA A 53 8.01 2.57 -6.27
C ALA A 53 6.71 1.93 -5.75
N ALA A 54 6.02 2.59 -4.82
CA ALA A 54 4.71 2.14 -4.36
C ALA A 54 3.65 2.24 -5.48
N ALA A 55 3.60 3.36 -6.19
CA ALA A 55 2.67 3.60 -7.29
C ALA A 55 2.85 2.59 -8.43
N ARG A 56 4.10 2.24 -8.79
CA ARG A 56 4.39 1.20 -9.79
C ARG A 56 3.79 -0.16 -9.41
N LEU A 57 3.85 -0.52 -8.13
CA LEU A 57 3.23 -1.77 -7.68
C LEU A 57 1.70 -1.68 -7.77
N LEU A 58 1.12 -0.59 -7.29
CA LEU A 58 -0.33 -0.35 -7.35
C LEU A 58 -0.86 -0.45 -8.78
N PHE A 59 -0.18 0.20 -9.73
CA PHE A 59 -0.53 0.12 -11.14
C PHE A 59 -0.44 -1.31 -11.67
N LYS A 60 0.62 -2.06 -11.33
CA LYS A 60 0.79 -3.46 -11.73
C LYS A 60 -0.34 -4.37 -11.22
N VAL A 61 -0.93 -4.06 -10.06
CA VAL A 61 -2.05 -4.83 -9.50
C VAL A 61 -3.43 -4.29 -9.88
N GLY A 62 -3.51 -3.28 -10.75
CA GLY A 62 -4.77 -2.75 -11.27
C GLY A 62 -5.37 -1.59 -10.49
N VAL A 63 -4.62 -0.98 -9.57
CA VAL A 63 -5.06 0.22 -8.83
C VAL A 63 -4.59 1.46 -9.58
N ALA A 64 -5.54 2.21 -10.12
CA ALA A 64 -5.29 3.48 -10.84
C ALA A 64 -5.60 4.72 -9.98
N ASP A 65 -6.43 4.58 -8.94
CA ASP A 65 -6.78 5.65 -8.00
C ASP A 65 -6.34 5.23 -6.59
N PHE A 66 -5.55 6.09 -5.94
CA PHE A 66 -5.17 5.96 -4.54
C PHE A 66 -4.89 7.33 -3.93
N SER A 67 -5.02 7.43 -2.61
CA SER A 67 -4.69 8.66 -1.88
C SER A 67 -3.34 8.54 -1.16
N VAL A 68 -2.62 9.65 -1.01
CA VAL A 68 -1.39 9.71 -0.21
C VAL A 68 -1.70 10.37 1.12
N ARG A 69 -1.32 9.73 2.23
CA ARG A 69 -1.44 10.28 3.59
C ARG A 69 -0.05 10.48 4.18
N LEU A 70 0.30 11.73 4.43
CA LEU A 70 1.52 12.07 5.15
C LEU A 70 1.24 11.96 6.64
N ARG A 71 1.89 11.02 7.34
CA ARG A 71 1.82 10.96 8.80
C ARG A 71 2.92 11.85 9.38
N THR A 72 2.64 13.13 9.51
CA THR A 72 3.40 14.00 10.40
C THR A 72 2.99 13.65 11.83
N THR A 73 3.93 13.23 12.66
CA THR A 73 3.70 13.11 14.11
C THR A 73 3.04 14.39 14.63
N GLY A 74 1.86 14.26 15.24
CA GLY A 74 1.22 15.25 16.08
C GLY A 74 1.16 14.71 17.50
#